data_AF-A0A8J7QEA0-F1
#
_entry.id   AF-A0A8J7QEA0-F1
#
_cell.length_a   1.000
_cell.length_b   1.000
_cell.length_c   1.000
_cell.angle_alpha   90.00
_cell.angle_beta   90.00
_cell.angle_gamma   90.00
#
_symmetry.space_group_name_H-M   'P 1'
#
loop_
_entity.id
_entity.type
_entity.pdbx_description
1 polymer ?
#
loop_
_entity_poly.entity_id
_entity_poly.type
_entity_poly.pdbx_seq_one_letter_code
_entity_poly.pdbx_strand_id
1 'polypeptide(L)'
;MSRRPRIKLEKPIAYYHVMNRTAQQEFYFGDGHVPGFKQVMLDKFQEVASVFYVNILAWVIMDNHYHLCLEVQKPPKDPEDLRIRFERLQEINESKRRWQPELAHACYKRFTDLSEFMKSINMRTAIAFNHARKTKGHLWGARYNSKVIEDESGLLKVMCYIEHNPVKAGICRKSSAYPWCSAGRLKLELAQRKKIDFPAIDFLRRIPRKCRARTYVQFVDELALRLYGPHSKREMGDESFELPLTDAELDEWRNAFATRAPEDWSNQAFGSEEFHHQIALKEQTKGQKMTKVRQEGVKRRRFRSEERPTQNNSTKPQGK
;
A
#
# COMPACT_ATOMS: atom_id res chain seq x y z
N MET A 1 24.47 -6.40 -12.39
CA MET A 1 23.62 -6.74 -13.54
C MET A 1 23.08 -5.46 -14.18
N SER A 2 23.29 -5.31 -15.49
CA SER A 2 22.65 -4.26 -16.31
C SER A 2 21.13 -4.42 -16.25
N ARG A 3 20.40 -3.32 -16.02
CA ARG A 3 18.93 -3.34 -15.87
C ARG A 3 18.30 -3.35 -17.26
N ARG A 4 17.22 -4.12 -17.45
CA ARG A 4 16.32 -3.92 -18.59
C ARG A 4 15.76 -2.48 -18.56
N PRO A 5 15.70 -1.78 -19.70
CA PRO A 5 15.09 -0.46 -19.77
C PRO A 5 13.69 -0.48 -19.14
N ARG A 6 13.33 0.55 -18.37
CA ARG A 6 11.96 0.66 -17.86
C ARG A 6 11.03 0.86 -19.05
N ILE A 7 9.93 0.12 -19.07
CA ILE A 7 8.89 0.27 -20.10
C ILE A 7 8.22 1.62 -19.90
N LYS A 8 8.45 2.53 -20.84
CA LYS A 8 7.69 3.76 -21.00
C LYS A 8 6.52 3.42 -21.90
N LEU A 9 5.29 3.49 -21.38
CA LEU A 9 4.12 3.28 -22.20
C LEU A 9 3.91 4.52 -23.09
N GLU A 10 3.63 4.32 -24.37
CA GLU A 10 3.25 5.40 -25.29
C GLU A 10 1.79 5.87 -25.10
N LYS A 11 1.06 5.21 -24.19
CA LYS A 11 -0.31 5.56 -23.82
C LYS A 11 -0.39 6.99 -23.24
N PRO A 12 -1.52 7.71 -23.40
CA PRO A 12 -1.69 9.04 -22.83
C PRO A 12 -1.64 9.05 -21.30
N ILE A 13 -1.96 7.91 -20.67
CA ILE A 13 -1.90 7.69 -19.23
C ILE A 13 -1.19 6.34 -19.00
N ALA A 14 -0.28 6.31 -18.03
CA ALA A 14 0.45 5.12 -17.64
C ALA A 14 0.39 4.93 -16.11
N TYR A 15 0.04 3.72 -15.68
CA TYR A 15 -0.08 3.38 -14.27
C TYR A 15 1.12 2.55 -13.80
N TYR A 16 1.63 2.86 -12.60
CA TYR A 16 2.78 2.19 -12.03
C TYR A 16 2.56 1.84 -10.56
N HIS A 17 2.90 0.62 -10.18
CA HIS A 17 3.19 0.27 -8.79
C HIS A 17 4.65 0.56 -8.51
N VAL A 18 4.94 1.37 -7.49
CA VAL A 18 6.30 1.71 -7.08
C VAL A 18 6.49 1.39 -5.62
N MET A 19 7.67 0.87 -5.26
CA MET A 19 8.07 0.70 -3.87
C MET A 19 9.54 1.02 -3.65
N ASN A 20 9.88 1.46 -2.45
CA ASN A 20 11.26 1.58 -1.99
C ASN A 20 11.37 1.19 -0.51
N ARG A 21 12.53 0.66 -0.13
CA ARG A 21 12.79 0.14 1.22
C ARG A 21 14.09 0.75 1.78
N THR A 22 14.12 0.95 3.08
CA THR A 22 15.29 1.42 3.81
C THR A 22 16.47 0.46 3.68
N ALA A 23 17.68 0.98 3.85
CA ALA A 23 18.88 0.16 3.95
C ALA A 23 18.76 -0.78 5.16
N GLN A 24 19.22 -2.03 5.01
CA GLN A 24 19.21 -3.07 6.05
C GLN A 24 17.82 -3.45 6.59
N GLN A 25 16.73 -3.04 5.92
CA GLN A 25 15.34 -3.24 6.36
C GLN A 25 14.99 -2.64 7.73
N GLU A 26 15.82 -1.71 8.19
CA GLU A 26 15.66 -1.01 9.46
C GLU A 26 14.36 -0.22 9.51
N PHE A 27 13.71 -0.22 10.67
CA PHE A 27 12.41 0.41 10.93
C PHE A 27 12.50 1.93 11.16
N TYR A 28 13.32 2.61 10.35
CA TYR A 28 13.67 4.02 10.51
C TYR A 28 12.51 5.00 10.48
N PHE A 29 11.36 4.63 9.91
CA PHE A 29 10.17 5.48 9.86
C PHE A 29 9.23 5.25 11.06
N GLY A 30 9.51 4.26 11.91
CA GLY A 30 8.81 4.07 13.17
C GLY A 30 9.09 5.21 14.15
N ASP A 31 8.13 5.49 15.03
CA ASP A 31 8.20 6.62 15.97
C ASP A 31 9.38 6.52 16.96
N GLY A 32 9.99 5.35 17.11
CA GLY A 32 11.17 5.13 17.94
C GLY A 32 12.49 5.69 17.38
N HIS A 33 12.54 6.12 16.11
CA HIS A 33 13.77 6.65 15.49
C HIS A 33 13.70 8.15 15.20
N VAL A 34 12.70 8.56 14.43
CA VAL A 34 12.46 9.98 14.10
C VAL A 34 10.95 10.21 14.23
N PRO A 35 10.48 10.70 15.39
CA PRO A 35 9.06 10.95 15.61
C PRO A 35 8.45 11.82 14.52
N GLY A 36 7.29 11.43 13.99
CA GLY A 36 6.57 12.19 12.97
C GLY A 36 7.20 12.16 11.56
N PHE A 37 8.25 11.37 11.33
CA PHE A 37 8.93 11.34 10.02
C PHE A 37 8.03 10.88 8.86
N LYS A 38 7.03 10.03 9.13
CA LYS A 38 6.05 9.65 8.10
C LYS A 38 5.23 10.84 7.58
N GLN A 39 4.99 11.87 8.41
CA GLN A 39 4.36 13.11 7.96
C GLN A 39 5.28 13.86 7.01
N VAL A 40 6.56 14.00 7.39
CA VAL A 40 7.56 14.63 6.53
C VAL A 40 7.66 13.92 5.18
N MET A 41 7.61 12.58 5.16
CA MET A 41 7.57 11.81 3.92
C MET A 41 6.35 12.15 3.07
N LEU A 42 5.16 12.15 3.67
CA LEU A 42 3.91 12.49 2.98
C LEU A 42 3.97 13.90 2.38
N ASP A 43 4.48 14.87 3.14
CA ASP A 43 4.65 16.26 2.69
C ASP A 43 5.58 16.31 1.47
N LYS A 44 6.70 15.58 1.49
CA LYS A 44 7.61 15.50 0.33
C LYS A 44 6.99 14.79 -0.87
N PHE A 45 6.12 13.81 -0.67
CA PHE A 45 5.40 13.17 -1.77
C PHE A 45 4.44 14.18 -2.44
N GLN A 46 3.70 14.94 -1.64
CA GLN A 46 2.76 15.96 -2.12
C GLN A 46 3.46 17.14 -2.80
N GLU A 47 4.52 17.67 -2.20
CA GLU A 47 5.36 18.73 -2.79
C GLU A 47 5.86 18.32 -4.18
N VAL A 48 6.43 17.12 -4.31
CA VAL A 48 6.95 16.66 -5.60
C VAL A 48 5.82 16.36 -6.59
N ALA A 49 4.70 15.78 -6.16
CA ALA A 49 3.54 15.58 -7.03
C ALA A 49 2.96 16.91 -7.56
N SER A 50 3.08 18.01 -6.82
CA SER A 50 2.62 19.34 -7.29
C SER A 50 3.45 19.91 -8.47
N VAL A 51 4.66 19.39 -8.69
CA VAL A 51 5.56 19.78 -9.78
C VAL A 51 5.37 18.87 -10.99
N PHE A 52 5.28 17.56 -10.76
CA PHE A 52 5.25 16.56 -11.83
C PHE A 52 3.83 16.29 -12.34
N TYR A 53 3.71 15.80 -13.57
CA TYR A 53 2.45 15.31 -14.15
C TYR A 53 2.16 13.88 -13.67
N VAL A 54 2.21 13.70 -12.35
CA VAL A 54 2.08 12.41 -11.67
C VAL A 54 1.08 12.56 -10.55
N ASN A 55 0.00 11.80 -10.62
CA ASN A 55 -0.97 11.67 -9.53
C ASN A 55 -0.62 10.46 -8.67
N ILE A 56 -0.70 10.64 -7.35
CA ILE A 56 -0.56 9.54 -6.39
C ILE A 56 -1.98 9.04 -6.08
N LEU A 57 -2.36 7.91 -6.66
CA LEU A 57 -3.71 7.35 -6.54
C LEU A 57 -3.92 6.59 -5.23
N ALA A 58 -2.90 5.86 -4.79
CA ALA A 58 -2.89 5.15 -3.52
C ALA A 58 -1.47 5.11 -2.95
N TRP A 59 -1.32 5.11 -1.63
CA TRP A 59 -0.04 5.07 -0.96
C TRP A 59 -0.12 4.42 0.42
N VAL A 60 1.01 3.88 0.86
CA VAL A 60 1.22 3.40 2.24
C VAL A 60 2.66 3.68 2.64
N ILE A 61 2.85 4.18 3.86
CA ILE A 61 4.16 4.34 4.50
C ILE A 61 4.22 3.40 5.71
N MET A 62 4.99 2.33 5.56
CA MET A 62 5.31 1.38 6.63
C MET A 62 6.54 1.88 7.40
N ASP A 63 6.97 1.16 8.43
CA ASP A 63 8.11 1.59 9.25
C ASP A 63 9.48 1.46 8.55
N ASN A 64 9.59 0.62 7.52
CA ASN A 64 10.84 0.40 6.78
C ASN A 64 10.71 0.51 5.24
N HIS A 65 9.51 0.74 4.71
CA HIS A 65 9.28 0.87 3.27
C HIS A 65 8.01 1.65 2.97
N TYR A 66 7.84 2.04 1.71
CA TYR A 66 6.58 2.61 1.23
C TYR A 66 6.18 1.97 -0.09
N HIS A 67 4.89 2.01 -0.41
CA HIS A 67 4.36 1.70 -1.74
C HIS A 67 3.52 2.86 -2.26
N LEU A 68 3.59 3.11 -3.57
CA LEU A 68 2.82 4.11 -4.30
C LEU A 68 2.15 3.46 -5.51
N CYS A 69 0.90 3.83 -5.76
CA CYS A 69 0.23 3.65 -7.05
C CYS A 69 0.21 5.01 -7.74
N LEU A 70 0.90 5.10 -8.87
CA LEU A 70 1.13 6.35 -9.59
C LEU A 70 0.43 6.30 -10.94
N GLU A 71 -0.22 7.41 -11.27
CA GLU A 71 -0.73 7.70 -12.61
C GLU A 71 0.15 8.79 -13.22
N VAL A 72 0.89 8.43 -14.27
CA VAL A 72 1.74 9.36 -15.03
C VAL A 72 0.95 9.79 -16.26
N GLN A 73 0.67 11.09 -16.34
CA GLN A 73 -0.07 11.66 -17.46
C GLN A 73 0.89 12.24 -18.50
N LYS A 74 0.50 12.17 -19.78
CA LYS A 74 1.07 13.09 -20.76
C LYS A 74 0.63 14.50 -20.39
N PRO A 75 1.55 15.46 -20.37
CA PRO A 75 1.26 16.80 -19.91
C PRO A 75 0.44 17.52 -20.98
N PRO A 76 -0.48 18.41 -20.59
CA PRO A 76 -1.12 19.31 -21.52
C PRO A 76 -0.05 20.15 -22.22
N LYS A 77 -0.29 20.51 -23.48
CA LYS A 77 0.55 21.47 -24.22
C LYS A 77 0.23 22.91 -23.79
N ASP A 78 0.16 23.15 -22.49
CA ASP A 78 -0.08 24.46 -21.90
C ASP A 78 1.23 25.00 -21.31
N PRO A 79 1.85 26.03 -21.94
CA PRO A 79 3.08 26.64 -21.44
C PRO A 79 2.92 27.27 -20.05
N GLU A 80 1.71 27.71 -19.68
CA GLU A 80 1.47 28.40 -18.42
C GLU A 80 1.46 27.42 -17.23
N ASP A 81 0.79 26.28 -17.37
CA ASP A 81 0.86 25.20 -16.37
C ASP A 81 2.31 24.70 -16.18
N LEU A 82 3.09 24.60 -17.26
CA LEU A 82 4.49 24.22 -17.19
C LEU A 82 5.35 25.26 -16.44
N ARG A 83 5.09 26.55 -16.66
CA ARG A 83 5.73 27.66 -15.93
C ARG A 83 5.42 27.59 -14.44
N ILE A 84 4.15 27.41 -14.06
CA ILE A 84 3.72 27.29 -12.66
C ILE A 84 4.43 26.12 -11.97
N ARG A 85 4.51 24.96 -12.63
CA ARG A 85 5.21 23.79 -12.10
C ARG A 85 6.71 24.00 -11.95
N PHE A 86 7.33 24.70 -12.91
CA PHE A 86 8.73 25.10 -12.80
C PHE A 86 8.95 26.00 -11.59
N GLU A 87 8.10 27.01 -11.38
CA GLU A 87 8.20 27.91 -10.23
C GLU A 87 8.05 27.17 -8.90
N ARG A 88 7.11 26.22 -8.80
CA ARG A 88 7.02 25.32 -7.64
C ARG A 88 8.30 24.54 -7.41
N LEU A 89 8.92 24.00 -8.46
CA LEU A 89 10.20 23.31 -8.31
C LEU A 89 11.29 24.24 -7.75
N GLN A 90 11.28 25.50 -8.17
CA GLN A 90 12.22 26.52 -7.70
C GLN A 90 12.00 26.86 -6.23
N GLU A 91 10.75 26.98 -5.79
CA GLU A 91 10.38 27.16 -4.37
C GLU A 91 10.86 25.99 -3.52
N ILE A 92 10.55 24.75 -3.89
CA ILE A 92 10.94 23.55 -3.13
C ILE A 92 12.47 23.34 -3.15
N ASN A 93 13.19 23.92 -4.11
CA ASN A 93 14.66 23.90 -4.16
C ASN A 93 15.31 25.13 -3.51
N GLU A 94 14.54 26.07 -3.00
CA GLU A 94 15.02 27.36 -2.49
C GLU A 94 15.94 28.08 -3.51
N SER A 95 15.59 27.99 -4.79
CA SER A 95 16.43 28.44 -5.91
C SER A 95 15.80 29.61 -6.67
N LYS A 96 16.55 30.70 -6.85
CA LYS A 96 16.07 31.95 -7.49
C LYS A 96 16.06 31.93 -9.03
N ARG A 97 16.19 30.76 -9.67
CA ARG A 97 16.18 30.66 -11.14
C ARG A 97 14.81 31.06 -11.68
N ARG A 98 14.80 31.87 -12.74
CA ARG A 98 13.58 32.33 -13.41
C ARG A 98 13.20 31.43 -14.59
N TRP A 99 11.90 31.40 -14.89
CA TRP A 99 11.40 30.74 -16.08
C TRP A 99 11.96 31.38 -17.35
N GLN A 100 12.27 30.53 -18.33
CA GLN A 100 12.73 30.92 -19.67
C GLN A 100 12.05 29.96 -20.67
N PRO A 101 11.42 30.44 -21.76
CA PRO A 101 10.69 29.59 -22.72
C PRO A 101 11.52 28.43 -23.29
N GLU A 102 12.83 28.61 -23.42
CA GLU A 102 13.78 27.62 -23.94
C GLU A 102 13.89 26.38 -23.03
N LEU A 103 13.49 26.51 -21.76
CA LEU A 103 13.46 25.41 -20.80
C LEU A 103 12.24 24.51 -20.94
N ALA A 104 11.25 24.89 -21.74
CA ALA A 104 9.98 24.17 -21.84
C ALA A 104 10.18 22.71 -22.24
N HIS A 105 11.00 22.43 -23.25
CA HIS A 105 11.24 21.06 -23.69
C HIS A 105 11.91 20.20 -22.59
N ALA A 106 12.88 20.76 -21.88
CA ALA A 106 13.57 20.06 -20.80
C ALA A 106 12.64 19.82 -19.59
N CYS A 107 11.82 20.80 -19.23
CA CYS A 107 10.85 20.69 -18.14
C CYS A 107 9.77 19.65 -18.48
N TYR A 108 9.26 19.66 -19.71
CA TYR A 108 8.32 18.67 -20.22
C TYR A 108 8.86 17.25 -20.05
N LYS A 109 10.08 17.00 -20.55
CA LYS A 109 10.71 15.68 -20.48
C LYS A 109 10.96 15.25 -19.03
N ARG A 110 11.29 16.19 -18.14
CA ARG A 110 11.57 15.92 -16.73
C ARG A 110 10.29 15.65 -15.93
N PHE A 111 9.28 16.50 -16.05
CA PHE A 111 8.07 16.46 -15.20
C PHE A 111 7.12 15.31 -15.54
N THR A 112 7.42 14.58 -16.61
CA THR A 112 6.69 13.39 -17.06
C THR A 112 7.48 12.10 -16.87
N ASP A 113 8.73 12.20 -16.41
CA ASP A 113 9.60 11.04 -16.22
C ASP A 113 9.48 10.49 -14.79
N LEU A 114 9.01 9.25 -14.69
CA LEU A 114 8.87 8.54 -13.42
C LEU A 114 10.19 8.45 -12.65
N SER A 115 11.33 8.33 -13.33
CA SER A 115 12.64 8.23 -12.67
C SER A 115 13.06 9.55 -12.05
N GLU A 116 12.77 10.67 -12.72
CA GLU A 116 13.00 12.01 -12.17
C GLU A 116 12.08 12.30 -10.98
N PHE A 117 10.81 11.89 -11.07
CA PHE A 117 9.86 11.97 -9.96
C PHE A 117 10.36 11.20 -8.73
N MET A 118 10.69 9.92 -8.91
CA MET A 118 11.16 9.06 -7.81
C MET A 118 12.54 9.49 -7.28
N LYS A 119 13.42 10.04 -8.13
CA LYS A 119 14.70 10.61 -7.69
C LYS A 119 14.46 11.81 -6.78
N SER A 120 13.55 12.71 -7.16
CA SER A 120 13.19 13.90 -6.37
C SER A 120 12.64 13.51 -4.99
N ILE A 121 11.67 12.58 -4.94
CA ILE A 121 11.10 12.08 -3.67
C ILE A 121 12.19 11.46 -2.79
N ASN A 122 12.90 10.45 -3.30
CA ASN A 122 13.84 9.68 -2.50
C ASN A 122 15.00 10.54 -1.98
N MET A 123 15.50 11.48 -2.80
CA MET A 123 16.56 12.39 -2.40
C MET A 123 16.10 13.31 -1.26
N ARG A 124 14.93 13.96 -1.41
CA ARG A 124 14.41 14.91 -0.40
C ARG A 124 14.10 14.21 0.91
N THR A 125 13.50 13.03 0.87
CA THR A 125 13.25 12.22 2.06
C THR A 125 14.56 11.81 2.75
N ALA A 126 15.58 11.39 2.00
CA ALA A 126 16.87 11.03 2.57
C ALA A 126 17.59 12.22 3.23
N ILE A 127 17.53 13.41 2.60
CA ILE A 127 18.08 14.65 3.17
C ILE A 127 17.36 14.99 4.48
N ALA A 128 16.02 15.01 4.47
CA ALA A 128 15.23 15.31 5.66
C ALA A 128 15.51 14.34 6.82
N PHE A 129 15.64 13.04 6.51
CA PHE A 129 15.96 12.01 7.49
C PHE A 129 17.34 12.23 8.13
N ASN A 130 18.36 12.41 7.30
CA ASN A 130 19.74 12.60 7.76
C ASN A 130 19.88 13.90 8.57
N HIS A 131 19.17 14.96 8.17
CA HIS A 131 19.11 16.20 8.94
C HIS A 131 18.48 15.99 10.32
N ALA A 132 17.32 15.32 10.39
CA ALA A 132 16.63 15.03 11.66
C ALA A 132 17.48 14.18 12.60
N ARG A 133 18.27 13.24 12.07
CA ARG A 133 19.16 12.37 12.86
C ARG A 133 20.55 12.94 13.11
N LYS A 134 20.91 14.08 12.51
CA LYS A 134 22.27 14.63 12.50
C LYS A 134 23.31 13.61 12.00
N THR A 135 22.92 12.76 11.04
CA THR A 135 23.78 11.72 10.45
C THR A 135 24.06 11.99 8.98
N LYS A 136 25.01 11.25 8.41
CA LYS A 136 25.27 11.19 6.97
C LYS A 136 25.17 9.72 6.53
N GLY A 137 24.66 9.46 5.33
CA GLY A 137 24.59 8.10 4.79
C GLY A 137 23.40 7.85 3.88
N HIS A 138 23.30 6.61 3.41
CA HIS A 138 22.22 6.15 2.55
C HIS A 138 20.99 5.74 3.38
N LEU A 139 19.86 6.43 3.17
CA LEU A 139 18.58 6.00 3.73
C LEU A 139 18.02 4.77 3.01
N TRP A 140 18.11 4.75 1.68
CA TRP A 140 17.50 3.72 0.83
C TRP A 140 18.49 2.58 0.57
N GLY A 141 18.02 1.34 0.68
CA GLY A 141 18.87 0.16 0.50
C GLY A 141 19.21 -0.13 -0.96
N ALA A 142 18.34 0.29 -1.88
CA ALA A 142 18.52 0.13 -3.32
C ALA A 142 17.80 1.24 -4.09
N ARG A 143 17.86 1.15 -5.43
CA ARG A 143 16.97 1.92 -6.30
C ARG A 143 15.53 1.42 -6.13
N TYR A 144 14.56 2.30 -6.34
CA TYR A 144 13.14 1.92 -6.31
C TYR A 144 12.78 0.84 -7.36
N ASN A 145 11.84 -0.02 -6.97
CA ASN A 145 11.20 -1.00 -7.85
C ASN A 145 9.95 -0.41 -8.48
N SER A 146 9.65 -0.79 -9.72
CA SER A 146 8.45 -0.34 -10.43
C SER A 146 7.89 -1.45 -11.31
N LYS A 147 6.58 -1.68 -11.25
CA LYS A 147 5.82 -2.56 -12.16
C LYS A 147 4.78 -1.72 -12.91
N VAL A 148 4.68 -1.90 -14.22
CA VAL A 148 3.62 -1.28 -15.04
C VAL A 148 2.30 -1.99 -14.74
N ILE A 149 1.22 -1.23 -14.67
CA ILE A 149 -0.14 -1.75 -14.51
C ILE A 149 -0.85 -1.58 -15.86
N GLU A 150 -1.33 -2.69 -16.44
CA GLU A 150 -1.77 -2.73 -17.83
C GLU A 150 -3.25 -2.38 -18.02
N ASP A 151 -4.09 -2.74 -17.04
CA ASP A 151 -5.53 -2.64 -17.09
C ASP A 151 -6.16 -2.15 -15.76
N GLU A 152 -7.47 -1.90 -15.81
CA GLU A 152 -8.25 -1.42 -14.66
C GLU A 152 -8.28 -2.46 -13.51
N SER A 153 -8.37 -3.76 -13.85
CA SER A 153 -8.35 -4.86 -12.89
C SER A 153 -7.05 -4.87 -12.07
N GLY A 154 -5.92 -4.75 -12.76
CA GLY A 154 -4.59 -4.60 -12.19
C GLY A 154 -4.46 -3.37 -11.33
N LEU A 155 -5.01 -2.24 -11.76
CA LEU A 155 -5.01 -0.99 -10.98
C LEU A 155 -5.73 -1.18 -9.65
N LEU A 156 -6.91 -1.77 -9.70
CA LEU A 156 -7.73 -2.06 -8.52
C LEU A 156 -7.00 -2.98 -7.54
N LYS A 157 -6.44 -4.08 -8.05
CA LYS A 157 -5.65 -5.05 -7.27
C LYS A 157 -4.48 -4.36 -6.56
N VAL A 158 -3.71 -3.56 -7.29
CA VAL A 158 -2.55 -2.86 -6.72
C VAL A 158 -2.99 -1.86 -5.66
N MET A 159 -4.03 -1.06 -5.91
CA MET A 159 -4.52 -0.10 -4.92
C MET A 159 -4.98 -0.81 -3.63
N CYS A 160 -5.77 -1.88 -3.74
CA CYS A 160 -6.19 -2.67 -2.58
C CYS A 160 -5.00 -3.31 -1.85
N TYR A 161 -4.03 -3.85 -2.59
CA TYR A 161 -2.82 -4.41 -2.00
C TYR A 161 -2.07 -3.37 -1.17
N ILE A 162 -1.81 -2.19 -1.74
CA ILE A 162 -1.08 -1.10 -1.08
C ILE A 162 -1.73 -0.78 0.26
N GLU A 163 -3.04 -0.54 0.24
CA GLU A 163 -3.83 -0.20 1.41
C GLU A 163 -3.87 -1.33 2.45
N HIS A 164 -3.80 -2.59 2.01
CA HIS A 164 -3.86 -3.76 2.88
C HIS A 164 -2.55 -4.06 3.61
N ASN A 165 -1.42 -3.49 3.20
CA ASN A 165 -0.11 -3.75 3.82
C ASN A 165 -0.10 -3.65 5.36
N PRO A 166 -0.68 -2.62 6.01
CA PRO A 166 -0.74 -2.55 7.47
C PRO A 166 -1.57 -3.67 8.10
N VAL A 167 -2.64 -4.13 7.42
CA VAL A 167 -3.44 -5.26 7.89
C VAL A 167 -2.64 -6.56 7.78
N LYS A 168 -1.97 -6.78 6.64
CA LYS A 168 -1.09 -7.93 6.43
C LYS A 168 0.05 -7.98 7.45
N ALA A 169 0.59 -6.83 7.83
CA ALA A 169 1.62 -6.70 8.86
C ALA A 169 1.09 -6.86 10.30
N GLY A 170 -0.22 -7.04 10.49
CA GLY A 170 -0.84 -7.18 11.81
C GLY A 170 -0.95 -5.89 12.61
N ILE A 171 -0.74 -4.71 11.98
CA ILE A 171 -0.78 -3.40 12.63
C ILE A 171 -2.22 -2.98 12.93
N CYS A 172 -3.17 -3.31 12.04
CA CYS A 172 -4.58 -2.96 12.18
C CYS A 172 -5.50 -4.04 11.60
N ARG A 173 -6.79 -4.01 11.96
CA ARG A 173 -7.80 -4.93 11.41
C ARG A 173 -8.41 -4.49 10.08
N LYS A 174 -8.32 -3.19 9.77
CA LYS A 174 -8.88 -2.56 8.56
C LYS A 174 -7.87 -1.56 8.02
N SER A 175 -7.76 -1.45 6.70
CA SER A 175 -6.84 -0.51 6.04
C SER A 175 -7.11 0.92 6.49
N SER A 176 -8.38 1.33 6.58
CA SER A 176 -8.79 2.66 7.02
C SER A 176 -8.43 2.99 8.48
N ALA A 177 -8.03 2.01 9.30
CA ALA A 177 -7.58 2.26 10.67
C ALA A 177 -6.09 2.66 10.76
N TYR A 178 -5.33 2.54 9.67
CA TYR A 178 -3.93 2.92 9.63
C TYR A 178 -3.77 4.34 9.04
N PRO A 179 -3.34 5.34 9.82
CA PRO A 179 -3.33 6.74 9.36
C PRO A 179 -2.28 7.04 8.27
N TRP A 180 -1.29 6.17 8.11
CA TRP A 180 -0.20 6.33 7.13
C TRP A 180 -0.42 5.53 5.85
N CYS A 181 -1.68 5.43 5.41
CA CYS A 181 -2.06 5.04 4.07
C CYS A 181 -3.16 5.98 3.53
N SER A 182 -3.41 5.94 2.22
CA SER A 182 -4.42 6.79 1.60
C SER A 182 -5.81 6.58 2.18
N ALA A 183 -6.27 5.33 2.36
CA ALA A 183 -7.61 5.06 2.90
C ALA A 183 -7.77 5.59 4.33
N GLY A 184 -6.79 5.38 5.20
CA GLY A 184 -6.84 5.91 6.57
C GLY A 184 -6.76 7.43 6.61
N ARG A 185 -5.93 8.04 5.75
CA ARG A 185 -5.84 9.50 5.68
C ARG A 185 -7.14 10.13 5.19
N LEU A 186 -7.74 9.58 4.14
CA LEU A 186 -9.03 10.03 3.61
C LEU A 186 -10.13 9.93 4.66
N LYS A 187 -10.17 8.83 5.43
CA LYS A 187 -11.11 8.67 6.54
C LYS A 187 -10.99 9.79 7.58
N LEU A 188 -9.77 10.14 7.99
CA LEU A 188 -9.53 11.23 8.94
C LEU A 188 -9.99 12.58 8.37
N GLU A 189 -9.69 12.86 7.10
CA GLU A 189 -10.06 14.11 6.44
C GLU A 189 -11.58 14.22 6.22
N LEU A 190 -12.25 13.12 5.88
CA LEU A 190 -13.72 13.04 5.80
C LEU A 190 -14.37 13.29 7.15
N ALA A 191 -13.82 12.73 8.25
CA ALA A 191 -14.31 12.98 9.60
C ALA A 191 -14.18 14.47 9.99
N GLN A 192 -13.16 15.16 9.48
CA GLN A 192 -12.96 16.61 9.65
C GLN A 192 -13.81 17.46 8.69
N ARG A 193 -14.70 16.85 7.90
CA ARG A 193 -15.54 17.53 6.88
C ARG A 193 -14.74 18.34 5.87
N LYS A 194 -13.49 17.95 5.61
CA LYS A 194 -12.66 18.59 4.58
C LYS A 194 -13.24 18.30 3.20
N LYS A 195 -13.18 19.29 2.32
CA LYS A 195 -13.51 19.09 0.90
C LYS A 195 -12.34 18.34 0.25
N ILE A 196 -12.58 17.08 -0.10
CA ILE A 196 -11.59 16.21 -0.73
C ILE A 196 -11.92 16.10 -2.21
N ASP A 197 -10.93 16.37 -3.06
CA ASP A 197 -11.03 16.12 -4.48
C ASP A 197 -10.33 14.80 -4.82
N PHE A 198 -11.10 13.70 -4.87
CA PHE A 198 -10.57 12.39 -5.24
C PHE A 198 -10.72 12.17 -6.75
N PRO A 199 -9.65 11.73 -7.45
CA PRO A 199 -9.65 11.63 -8.91
C PRO A 199 -10.71 10.63 -9.41
N ALA A 200 -11.22 10.91 -10.62
CA ALA A 200 -12.14 10.03 -11.34
C ALA A 200 -11.36 8.87 -12.00
N ILE A 201 -10.85 7.96 -11.19
CA ILE A 201 -10.32 6.68 -11.69
C ILE A 201 -11.48 5.94 -12.36
N ASP A 202 -11.23 5.15 -13.41
CA ASP A 202 -12.24 4.53 -14.26
C ASP A 202 -13.44 3.94 -13.48
N PHE A 203 -13.17 3.10 -12.47
CA PHE A 203 -14.19 2.47 -11.64
C PHE A 203 -14.96 3.44 -10.71
N LEU A 204 -14.40 4.63 -10.41
CA LEU A 204 -15.06 5.69 -9.64
C LEU A 204 -15.70 6.77 -10.52
N ARG A 205 -15.53 6.72 -11.85
CA ARG A 205 -16.01 7.78 -12.75
C ARG A 205 -17.52 7.97 -12.66
N ARG A 206 -18.27 6.88 -12.50
CA ARG A 206 -19.73 6.87 -12.34
C ARG A 206 -20.20 7.38 -10.98
N ILE A 207 -19.31 7.44 -9.99
CA ILE A 207 -19.64 7.91 -8.65
C ILE A 207 -19.56 9.45 -8.62
N PRO A 208 -20.58 10.14 -8.06
CA PRO A 208 -20.56 11.59 -7.91
C PRO A 208 -19.29 12.06 -7.20
N ARG A 209 -18.67 13.13 -7.69
CA ARG A 209 -17.38 13.66 -7.18
C ARG A 209 -17.34 13.79 -5.65
N LYS A 210 -18.44 14.26 -5.05
CA LYS A 210 -18.59 14.43 -3.58
C LYS A 210 -18.57 13.12 -2.78
N CYS A 211 -18.83 11.98 -3.42
CA CYS A 211 -18.92 10.66 -2.76
C CYS A 211 -17.65 9.81 -2.95
N ARG A 212 -16.83 10.09 -3.98
CA ARG A 212 -15.71 9.22 -4.39
C ARG A 212 -14.76 8.84 -3.28
N ALA A 213 -14.31 9.82 -2.48
CA ALA A 213 -13.39 9.57 -1.38
C ALA A 213 -13.97 8.60 -0.34
N ARG A 214 -15.25 8.78 0.03
CA ARG A 214 -15.92 7.92 1.00
C ARG A 214 -16.11 6.51 0.44
N THR A 215 -16.58 6.43 -0.80
CA THR A 215 -16.78 5.15 -1.49
C THR A 215 -15.46 4.41 -1.62
N TYR A 216 -14.36 5.09 -1.96
CA TYR A 216 -13.02 4.50 -2.02
C TYR A 216 -12.59 3.88 -0.69
N VAL A 217 -12.76 4.59 0.44
CA VAL A 217 -12.38 4.08 1.77
C VAL A 217 -13.14 2.81 2.13
N GLN A 218 -14.47 2.80 1.93
CA GLN A 218 -15.31 1.63 2.23
C GLN A 218 -14.96 0.46 1.30
N PHE A 219 -14.83 0.76 0.01
CA PHE A 219 -14.47 -0.20 -1.00
C PHE A 219 -13.15 -0.91 -0.70
N VAL A 220 -12.11 -0.15 -0.33
CA VAL A 220 -10.82 -0.72 0.01
C VAL A 220 -10.89 -1.60 1.25
N ASP A 221 -11.59 -1.19 2.31
CA ASP A 221 -11.71 -2.02 3.53
C ASP A 221 -12.39 -3.36 3.24
N GLU A 222 -13.46 -3.38 2.43
CA GLU A 222 -14.18 -4.60 2.07
C GLU A 222 -13.39 -5.47 1.08
N LEU A 223 -12.93 -4.89 -0.03
CA LEU A 223 -12.29 -5.64 -1.10
C LEU A 223 -10.90 -6.12 -0.69
N ALA A 224 -10.11 -5.31 0.01
CA ALA A 224 -8.77 -5.71 0.43
C ALA A 224 -8.83 -6.90 1.39
N LEU A 225 -9.82 -6.95 2.30
CA LEU A 225 -10.04 -8.11 3.17
C LEU A 225 -10.44 -9.36 2.38
N ARG A 226 -11.29 -9.24 1.35
CA ARG A 226 -11.68 -10.38 0.50
C ARG A 226 -10.50 -10.89 -0.34
N LEU A 227 -9.72 -9.98 -0.92
CA LEU A 227 -8.62 -10.32 -1.82
C LEU A 227 -7.34 -10.76 -1.11
N TYR A 228 -7.05 -10.23 0.07
CA TYR A 228 -5.75 -10.38 0.75
C TYR A 228 -5.85 -10.74 2.23
N GLY A 229 -7.07 -10.90 2.76
CA GLY A 229 -7.27 -11.27 4.15
C GLY A 229 -6.79 -12.70 4.49
N PRO A 230 -6.97 -13.16 5.74
CA PRO A 230 -6.40 -14.40 6.27
C PRO A 230 -6.78 -15.70 5.53
N HIS A 231 -7.81 -15.65 4.70
CA HIS A 231 -8.29 -16.77 3.89
C HIS A 231 -7.83 -16.70 2.42
N SER A 232 -7.15 -15.63 2.03
CA SER A 232 -6.63 -15.47 0.68
C SER A 232 -5.35 -16.30 0.49
N LYS A 233 -5.22 -16.91 -0.69
CA LYS A 233 -3.99 -17.57 -1.15
C LYS A 233 -3.06 -16.62 -1.92
N ARG A 234 -3.43 -15.35 -2.11
CA ARG A 234 -2.69 -14.41 -2.97
C ARG A 234 -1.54 -13.75 -2.22
N GLU A 235 -0.31 -14.00 -2.66
CA GLU A 235 0.91 -13.38 -2.11
C GLU A 235 1.65 -12.55 -3.16
N MET A 236 2.08 -11.33 -2.81
CA MET A 236 2.85 -10.48 -3.72
C MET A 236 4.25 -11.06 -3.96
N GLY A 237 4.56 -11.32 -5.24
CA GLY A 237 5.82 -11.93 -5.68
C GLY A 237 5.66 -13.36 -6.19
N ASP A 238 4.45 -13.92 -6.09
CA ASP A 238 4.05 -15.23 -6.61
C ASP A 238 3.05 -15.07 -7.78
N GLU A 239 2.93 -16.10 -8.64
CA GLU A 239 2.02 -16.16 -9.80
C GLU A 239 0.55 -15.93 -9.39
N SER A 240 0.19 -16.25 -8.15
CA SER A 240 -1.13 -16.00 -7.58
C SER A 240 -1.52 -14.52 -7.48
N PHE A 241 -0.56 -13.59 -7.52
CA PHE A 241 -0.80 -12.14 -7.59
C PHE A 241 -1.17 -11.67 -9.02
N GLU A 242 -0.76 -12.42 -10.04
CA GLU A 242 -0.94 -12.07 -11.46
C GLU A 242 -2.33 -12.44 -11.98
N LEU A 243 -3.06 -13.34 -11.30
CA LEU A 243 -4.42 -13.71 -11.69
C LEU A 243 -5.34 -12.48 -11.76
N PRO A 244 -5.99 -12.20 -12.90
CA PRO A 244 -6.93 -11.08 -13.03
C PRO A 244 -8.10 -11.28 -12.06
N LEU A 245 -8.69 -10.17 -11.60
CA LEU A 245 -10.06 -10.26 -11.07
C LEU A 245 -10.94 -10.71 -12.23
N THR A 246 -11.82 -11.68 -11.98
CA THR A 246 -12.79 -12.12 -12.97
C THR A 246 -13.73 -10.97 -13.31
N ASP A 247 -14.25 -10.94 -14.54
CA ASP A 247 -15.25 -9.94 -14.94
C ASP A 247 -16.48 -9.99 -14.02
N ALA A 248 -16.85 -11.18 -13.55
CA ALA A 248 -17.91 -11.37 -12.56
C ALA A 248 -17.61 -10.68 -11.23
N GLU A 249 -16.37 -10.78 -10.71
CA GLU A 249 -15.96 -10.03 -9.52
C GLU A 249 -16.03 -8.52 -9.78
N LEU A 250 -15.51 -8.03 -10.91
CA LEU A 250 -15.54 -6.61 -11.25
C LEU A 250 -16.97 -6.07 -11.40
N ASP A 251 -17.87 -6.82 -12.03
CA ASP A 251 -19.25 -6.42 -12.28
C ASP A 251 -20.12 -6.53 -11.02
N GLU A 252 -19.93 -7.53 -10.16
CA GLU A 252 -20.54 -7.60 -8.82
C GLU A 252 -20.28 -6.29 -8.06
N TRP A 253 -19.03 -5.81 -8.07
CA TRP A 253 -18.67 -4.56 -7.41
C TRP A 253 -19.22 -3.33 -8.12
N ARG A 254 -19.03 -3.21 -9.44
CA ARG A 254 -19.58 -2.08 -10.22
C ARG A 254 -21.08 -1.91 -9.94
N ASN A 255 -21.82 -3.01 -9.78
CA ASN A 255 -23.25 -3.02 -9.48
C ASN A 255 -23.56 -2.76 -8.00
N ALA A 256 -22.78 -3.31 -7.06
CA ALA A 256 -22.94 -3.06 -5.62
C ALA A 256 -22.74 -1.57 -5.26
N PHE A 257 -21.89 -0.85 -6.00
CA PHE A 257 -21.66 0.58 -5.82
C PHE A 257 -22.63 1.47 -6.63
N ALA A 258 -23.17 0.97 -7.76
CA ALA A 258 -24.12 1.72 -8.58
C ALA A 258 -25.54 1.79 -7.98
N THR A 259 -25.89 0.87 -7.07
CA THR A 259 -27.25 0.68 -6.54
C THR A 259 -27.50 1.28 -5.16
N ARG A 260 -26.47 1.79 -4.46
CA ARG A 260 -26.61 2.37 -3.11
C ARG A 260 -26.81 3.89 -3.17
N ALA A 261 -27.85 4.38 -2.51
CA ALA A 261 -28.20 5.81 -2.49
C ALA A 261 -27.12 6.65 -1.76
N PRO A 262 -26.78 7.86 -2.24
CA PRO A 262 -25.81 8.77 -1.62
C PRO A 262 -26.06 9.05 -0.11
N GLU A 263 -27.31 8.95 0.35
CA GLU A 263 -27.68 9.16 1.76
C GLU A 263 -27.43 7.94 2.67
N ASP A 264 -27.55 6.70 2.17
CA ASP A 264 -27.09 5.46 2.87
C ASP A 264 -25.57 5.48 3.11
N TRP A 265 -24.92 6.21 2.21
CA TRP A 265 -23.67 6.95 2.37
C TRP A 265 -23.37 7.32 3.80
N SER A 266 -24.20 8.21 4.33
CA SER A 266 -23.86 9.16 5.37
C SER A 266 -23.88 8.61 6.80
N ASN A 267 -24.64 7.56 7.07
CA ASN A 267 -25.11 7.21 8.43
C ASN A 267 -24.39 6.05 9.13
N GLN A 268 -23.43 5.37 8.51
CA GLN A 268 -22.62 4.39 9.25
C GLN A 268 -21.40 5.07 9.89
N ALA A 269 -21.39 5.10 11.23
CA ALA A 269 -20.18 5.28 11.99
C ALA A 269 -19.13 4.26 11.52
N PHE A 270 -17.88 4.70 11.40
CA PHE A 270 -16.79 3.84 11.00
C PHE A 270 -16.64 2.65 11.96
N GLY A 271 -17.03 1.46 11.51
CA GLY A 271 -17.01 0.24 12.32
C GLY A 271 -18.19 0.19 13.28
N SER A 272 -19.23 -0.56 12.93
CA SER A 272 -20.22 -0.98 13.92
C SER A 272 -19.56 -1.95 14.91
N GLU A 273 -19.84 -1.77 16.20
CA GLU A 273 -19.46 -2.69 17.30
C GLU A 273 -19.83 -4.14 16.98
N GLU A 274 -20.90 -4.32 16.21
CA GLU A 274 -21.44 -5.60 15.74
C GLU A 274 -20.43 -6.42 14.94
N PHE A 275 -19.58 -5.78 14.12
CA PHE A 275 -18.54 -6.48 13.37
C PHE A 275 -17.36 -6.91 14.28
N HIS A 276 -17.00 -6.08 15.27
CA HIS A 276 -15.97 -6.41 16.25
C HIS A 276 -16.42 -7.54 17.19
N HIS A 277 -17.70 -7.55 17.56
CA HIS A 277 -18.34 -8.60 18.34
C HIS A 277 -18.33 -9.95 17.61
N GLN A 278 -18.66 -9.99 16.31
CA GLN A 278 -18.61 -11.23 15.53
C GLN A 278 -17.19 -11.79 15.32
N ILE A 279 -16.17 -10.93 15.22
CA ILE A 279 -14.77 -11.38 15.16
C ILE A 279 -14.31 -11.88 16.55
N ALA A 280 -14.66 -11.19 17.64
CA ALA A 280 -14.32 -11.62 19.01
C ALA A 280 -14.95 -12.98 19.36
N LEU A 281 -16.21 -13.20 18.99
CA LEU A 281 -16.90 -14.49 19.17
C LEU A 281 -16.23 -15.63 18.38
N LYS A 282 -15.69 -15.34 17.19
CA LYS A 282 -14.97 -16.33 16.36
C LYS A 282 -13.56 -16.61 16.87
N GLU A 283 -12.89 -15.65 17.51
CA GLU A 283 -11.59 -15.85 18.17
C GLU A 283 -11.73 -16.67 19.46
N GLN A 284 -12.79 -16.46 20.26
CA GLN A 284 -13.08 -17.28 21.44
C GLN A 284 -13.38 -18.74 21.09
N THR A 285 -14.16 -19.00 20.03
CA THR A 285 -14.44 -20.38 19.57
C THR A 285 -13.22 -21.08 18.97
N LYS A 286 -12.28 -20.33 18.37
CA LYS A 286 -10.96 -20.86 17.95
C LYS A 286 -10.06 -21.20 19.14
N GLY A 287 -10.03 -20.32 20.16
CA GLY A 287 -9.33 -20.57 21.42
C GLY A 287 -9.79 -21.87 22.06
N GLN A 288 -11.10 -22.07 22.20
CA GLN A 288 -11.71 -23.28 22.77
C GLN A 288 -11.45 -24.55 21.94
N LYS A 289 -11.47 -24.47 20.60
CA LYS A 289 -11.11 -25.61 19.73
C LYS A 289 -9.63 -25.99 19.86
N MET A 290 -8.73 -25.01 19.96
CA MET A 290 -7.29 -25.25 20.13
C MET A 290 -6.94 -25.83 21.50
N THR A 291 -7.62 -25.42 22.58
CA THR A 291 -7.47 -26.06 23.91
C THR A 291 -7.97 -27.50 23.89
N LYS A 292 -9.08 -27.79 23.21
CA LYS A 292 -9.64 -29.15 23.10
C LYS A 292 -8.72 -30.10 22.34
N VAL A 293 -8.14 -29.65 21.22
CA VAL A 293 -7.13 -30.40 20.45
C VAL A 293 -5.85 -30.63 21.24
N ARG A 294 -5.40 -29.65 22.05
CA ARG A 294 -4.24 -29.83 22.96
C ARG A 294 -4.52 -30.85 24.06
N GLN A 295 -5.70 -30.84 24.68
CA GLN A 295 -6.07 -31.81 25.72
C GLN A 295 -6.23 -33.24 25.17
N GLU A 296 -6.76 -33.40 23.96
CA GLU A 296 -6.86 -34.70 23.28
C GLU A 296 -5.49 -35.23 22.82
N GLY A 297 -4.59 -34.34 22.37
CA GLY A 297 -3.21 -34.67 22.02
C GLY A 297 -2.35 -35.11 23.22
N VAL A 298 -2.59 -34.53 24.40
CA VAL A 298 -1.90 -34.93 25.66
C VAL A 298 -2.42 -36.28 26.16
N LYS A 299 -3.73 -36.58 26.04
CA LYS A 299 -4.29 -37.89 26.37
C LYS A 299 -3.74 -39.01 25.47
N ARG A 300 -3.58 -38.77 24.17
CA ARG A 300 -2.97 -39.74 23.23
C ARG A 300 -1.48 -40.01 23.49
N ARG A 301 -0.72 -39.04 24.02
CA ARG A 301 0.69 -39.23 24.40
C ARG A 301 0.86 -40.03 25.68
N ARG A 302 -0.07 -39.94 26.65
CA ARG A 302 -0.04 -40.78 27.87
C ARG A 302 -0.35 -42.25 27.58
N PHE A 303 -1.27 -42.54 26.66
CA PHE A 303 -1.56 -43.93 26.25
C PHE A 303 -0.37 -44.61 25.55
N ARG A 304 0.47 -43.85 24.82
CA ARG A 304 1.60 -44.40 24.06
C ARG A 304 2.87 -44.63 24.90
N SER A 305 2.89 -44.18 26.16
CA SER A 305 4.01 -44.41 27.09
C SER A 305 3.82 -45.64 27.99
N GLU A 306 2.64 -46.27 27.98
CA GLU A 306 2.36 -47.49 28.76
C GLU A 306 2.57 -48.79 27.96
N GLU A 307 2.77 -48.70 26.64
CA GLU A 307 3.10 -49.85 25.78
C GLU A 307 4.56 -49.80 25.31
N ARG A 308 5.51 -50.17 26.18
CA ARG A 308 6.82 -50.68 25.75
C ARG A 308 7.06 -52.06 26.36
N PRO A 309 7.28 -53.12 25.56
CA PRO A 309 7.65 -54.42 26.10
C PRO A 309 9.10 -54.37 26.59
N THR A 310 9.32 -54.86 27.80
CA THR A 310 10.64 -55.13 28.38
C THR A 310 11.33 -56.25 27.58
N GLN A 311 12.46 -55.94 26.93
CA GLN A 311 13.33 -56.97 26.35
C GLN A 311 14.14 -57.64 27.47
N ASN A 312 13.86 -58.93 27.68
CA ASN A 312 14.56 -59.81 28.59
C ASN A 312 15.88 -60.30 27.97
N ASN A 313 16.97 -60.16 28.72
CA ASN A 313 18.28 -60.75 28.43
C ASN A 313 18.35 -62.18 29.00
N SER A 314 18.63 -63.20 28.17
CA SER A 314 19.27 -64.44 28.64
C SER A 314 19.98 -65.24 27.53
N THR A 315 21.31 -65.30 27.67
CA THR A 315 22.24 -66.46 27.49
C THR A 315 22.42 -67.20 26.15
N LYS A 316 23.66 -67.07 25.58
CA LYS A 316 24.71 -68.08 25.20
C LYS A 316 24.31 -69.38 24.43
N PRO A 317 25.18 -70.03 23.61
CA PRO A 317 26.59 -70.34 23.91
C PRO A 317 27.60 -70.38 22.73
N GLN A 318 28.83 -70.77 23.11
CA GLN A 318 30.10 -70.95 22.40
C GLN A 318 30.08 -71.84 21.14
N GLY A 319 31.08 -71.67 20.27
CA GLY A 319 31.60 -72.80 19.48
C GLY A 319 32.36 -72.48 18.20
N LYS A 320 33.70 -72.60 18.30
CA LYS A 320 34.74 -72.79 17.28
C LYS A 320 35.16 -71.61 16.40
#